data_AF-A0A7J7NSU5-F1
#
_entry.id   AF-A0A7J7NSU5-F1
#
_cell.length_a   1.000
_cell.length_b   1.000
_cell.length_c   1.000
_cell.angle_alpha   90.00
_cell.angle_beta   90.00
_cell.angle_gamma   90.00
#
_symmetry.space_group_name_H-M   'P 1'
#
loop_
_entity.id
_entity.type
_entity.pdbx_description
1 polymer ?
#
loop_
_entity_poly.entity_id
_entity_poly.type
_entity_poly.pdbx_seq_one_letter_code
_entity_poly.pdbx_strand_id
1 'polypeptide(L)'
;MHFFVLRSQPDCFGESRGSLKPNAYQLTCPDVEYVIFSWVQKAMTDSPRMLASLFRLHFHDCFANINDILMFVGQKTAVPYANSLRGFELIEAIKSDLESLYPETVSCANILATAAWDSVVLSGGPGWDVELGRRASKAAANILIPAPNSNVPTLSL
;
A
#
# COMPACT_ATOMS: atom_id res chain seq x y z
N MET A 1 26.69 -30.01 -12.54
CA MET A 1 25.26 -30.17 -12.84
C MET A 1 24.66 -28.79 -12.98
N HIS A 2 24.45 -28.35 -14.21
CA HIS A 2 23.76 -27.09 -14.54
C HIS A 2 22.26 -27.36 -14.51
N PHE A 3 21.51 -26.69 -13.65
CA PHE A 3 20.06 -26.55 -13.82
C PHE A 3 19.82 -25.22 -14.56
N PHE A 4 19.52 -25.33 -15.85
CA PHE A 4 18.83 -24.30 -16.61
C PHE A 4 17.41 -24.18 -16.02
N VAL A 5 17.12 -23.14 -15.25
CA VAL A 5 15.74 -22.71 -15.02
C VAL A 5 15.46 -21.63 -16.06
N LEU A 6 14.78 -22.03 -17.13
CA LEU A 6 14.16 -21.10 -18.07
C LEU A 6 13.08 -20.34 -17.30
N ARG A 7 13.39 -19.12 -16.84
CA ARG A 7 12.42 -18.20 -16.26
C ARG A 7 11.57 -17.65 -17.40
N SER A 8 10.55 -18.41 -17.82
CA SER A 8 9.50 -17.90 -18.68
C SER A 8 8.78 -16.78 -17.91
N GLN A 9 9.13 -15.53 -18.17
CA GLN A 9 8.38 -14.37 -17.68
C GLN A 9 7.05 -14.35 -18.45
N PRO A 10 5.89 -14.57 -17.80
CA PRO A 10 4.64 -14.19 -18.41
C PRO A 10 4.59 -12.66 -18.40
N ASP A 11 4.44 -12.04 -19.58
CA ASP A 11 4.21 -10.61 -19.71
C ASP A 11 2.98 -10.21 -18.89
N CYS A 12 3.18 -9.44 -17.83
CA CYS A 12 2.16 -9.03 -16.87
C CYS A 12 1.53 -7.68 -17.24
N PHE A 13 1.10 -7.51 -18.49
CA PHE A 13 0.31 -6.34 -18.87
C PHE A 13 -1.17 -6.56 -18.53
N GLY A 14 -1.54 -6.25 -17.27
CA GLY A 14 -2.93 -6.21 -16.82
C GLY A 14 -3.57 -4.83 -17.07
N GLU A 15 -4.15 -4.61 -18.25
CA GLU A 15 -4.98 -3.42 -18.48
C GLU A 15 -6.37 -3.59 -17.84
N SER A 16 -6.49 -3.26 -16.55
CA SER A 16 -7.82 -3.11 -15.92
C SER A 16 -8.31 -1.65 -16.01
N ARG A 17 -9.18 -1.37 -16.98
CA ARG A 17 -10.22 -0.32 -16.83
C ARG A 17 -11.42 -0.94 -16.11
N GLY A 18 -11.22 -1.44 -14.90
CA GLY A 18 -12.17 -2.35 -14.25
C GLY A 18 -12.47 -1.98 -12.80
N SER A 19 -13.65 -2.38 -12.34
CA SER A 19 -14.05 -2.43 -10.93
C SER A 19 -12.94 -3.04 -10.07
N LEU A 20 -12.75 -2.52 -8.86
CA LEU A 20 -11.91 -3.17 -7.85
C LEU A 20 -12.45 -4.58 -7.60
N LYS A 21 -11.55 -5.54 -7.39
CA LYS A 21 -11.90 -6.95 -7.13
C LYS A 21 -10.91 -7.58 -6.15
N PRO A 22 -11.38 -8.49 -5.28
CA PRO A 22 -10.48 -9.38 -4.54
C PRO A 22 -9.60 -10.19 -5.50
N ASN A 23 -8.41 -10.60 -5.05
CA ASN A 23 -7.50 -11.47 -5.81
C ASN A 23 -7.09 -10.93 -7.20
N ALA A 24 -7.09 -9.61 -7.40
CA ALA A 24 -6.82 -8.98 -8.71
C ALA A 24 -5.45 -9.36 -9.31
N TYR A 25 -4.52 -9.83 -8.47
CA TYR A 25 -3.15 -10.20 -8.84
C TYR A 25 -2.91 -11.70 -8.90
N GLN A 26 -3.90 -12.55 -8.61
CA GLN A 26 -3.69 -14.00 -8.48
C GLN A 26 -3.08 -14.67 -9.73
N LEU A 27 -3.33 -14.11 -10.92
CA LEU A 27 -2.78 -14.61 -12.19
C LEU A 27 -1.54 -13.83 -12.68
N THR A 28 -1.39 -12.56 -12.30
CA THR A 28 -0.35 -11.67 -12.82
C THR A 28 0.82 -11.51 -11.86
N CYS A 29 0.56 -11.55 -10.55
CA CYS A 29 1.54 -11.37 -9.49
C CYS A 29 1.13 -12.25 -8.29
N PRO A 30 1.21 -13.59 -8.42
CA PRO A 30 0.67 -14.53 -7.43
C PRO A 30 1.34 -14.40 -6.06
N ASP A 31 2.58 -13.89 -6.00
CA ASP A 31 3.32 -13.74 -4.76
C ASP A 31 3.04 -12.42 -4.03
N VAL A 32 2.17 -11.53 -4.57
CA VAL A 32 1.98 -10.17 -4.03
C VAL A 32 1.57 -10.15 -2.56
N GLU A 33 0.54 -10.94 -2.20
CA GLU A 33 -0.01 -10.94 -0.85
C GLU A 33 1.00 -11.52 0.14
N TYR A 34 1.71 -12.58 -0.27
CA TYR A 34 2.75 -13.20 0.54
C TYR A 34 3.93 -12.25 0.79
N VAL A 35 4.43 -11.58 -0.26
CA VAL A 35 5.54 -10.62 -0.12
C VAL A 35 5.14 -9.49 0.82
N ILE A 36 3.97 -8.88 0.63
CA ILE A 36 3.49 -7.80 1.50
C ILE A 36 3.35 -8.28 2.94
N PHE A 37 2.66 -9.40 3.17
CA PHE A 37 2.45 -9.96 4.51
C PHE A 37 3.77 -10.23 5.23
N SER A 38 4.76 -10.81 4.54
CA SER A 38 6.07 -11.12 5.12
C SER A 38 6.81 -9.86 5.62
N TRP A 39 6.73 -8.77 4.87
CA TRP A 39 7.31 -7.49 5.25
C TRP A 39 6.56 -6.85 6.42
N VAL A 40 5.23 -6.89 6.42
CA VAL A 40 4.42 -6.34 7.53
C VAL A 40 4.65 -7.14 8.81
N GLN A 41 4.70 -8.47 8.74
CA GLN A 41 5.00 -9.32 9.89
C GLN A 41 6.42 -9.08 10.43
N LYS A 42 7.41 -8.92 9.55
CA LYS A 42 8.77 -8.54 9.96
C LYS A 42 8.77 -7.19 10.68
N ALA A 43 8.12 -6.19 10.09
CA ALA A 43 8.06 -4.84 10.68
C ALA A 43 7.30 -4.82 12.02
N MET A 44 6.29 -5.67 12.20
CA MET A 44 5.61 -5.87 13.48
C MET A 44 6.56 -6.43 14.54
N THR A 45 7.40 -7.39 14.17
CA THR A 45 8.37 -8.01 15.09
C THR A 45 9.39 -6.99 15.58
N ASP A 46 9.84 -6.09 14.69
CA ASP A 46 10.76 -5.01 15.04
C ASP A 46 10.06 -3.89 15.85
N SER A 47 8.82 -3.55 15.48
CA SER A 47 8.03 -2.51 16.14
C SER A 47 6.52 -2.72 15.92
N PRO A 48 5.77 -3.21 16.92
CA PRO A 48 4.32 -3.41 16.80
C PRO A 48 3.54 -2.14 16.43
N ARG A 49 4.09 -0.95 16.76
CA ARG A 49 3.52 0.35 16.38
C ARG A 49 3.47 0.57 14.87
N MET A 50 4.25 -0.18 14.09
CA MET A 50 4.24 -0.10 12.64
C MET A 50 2.87 -0.48 12.06
N LEU A 51 2.17 -1.46 12.65
CA LEU A 51 0.84 -1.86 12.20
C LEU A 51 -0.14 -0.68 12.20
N ALA A 52 -0.20 0.07 13.31
CA ALA A 52 -1.02 1.28 13.41
C ALA A 52 -0.54 2.39 12.46
N SER A 53 0.77 2.46 12.18
CA SER A 53 1.35 3.45 11.28
C SER A 53 0.96 3.19 9.82
N LEU A 54 0.98 1.92 9.38
CA LEU A 54 0.56 1.50 8.05
C LEU A 54 -0.94 1.70 7.83
N PHE A 55 -1.75 1.33 8.82
CA PHE A 55 -3.19 1.58 8.77
C PHE A 55 -3.49 3.08 8.63
N ARG A 56 -2.81 3.92 9.43
CA ARG A 56 -2.92 5.38 9.32
C ARG A 56 -2.45 5.89 7.96
N LEU A 57 -1.36 5.34 7.41
CA LEU A 57 -0.86 5.76 6.10
C LEU A 57 -1.89 5.47 4.99
N HIS A 58 -2.56 4.33 5.02
CA HIS A 58 -3.66 4.03 4.09
C HIS A 58 -4.86 4.96 4.26
N PHE A 59 -5.26 5.28 5.50
CA PHE A 59 -6.29 6.30 5.75
C PHE A 59 -5.94 7.65 5.10
N HIS A 60 -4.70 8.10 5.26
CA HIS A 60 -4.23 9.34 4.65
C HIS A 60 -4.18 9.25 3.10
N ASP A 61 -3.85 8.08 2.52
CA ASP A 61 -3.92 7.85 1.07
C ASP A 61 -5.35 7.99 0.54
N CYS A 62 -6.34 7.40 1.20
CA CYS A 62 -7.74 7.50 0.77
C CYS A 62 -8.29 8.93 0.78
N PHE A 63 -8.00 9.70 1.84
CA PHE A 63 -8.54 11.05 2.01
C PHE A 63 -7.77 12.11 1.23
N ALA A 64 -6.46 11.93 1.06
CA ALA A 64 -5.61 12.92 0.42
C ALA A 64 -5.01 12.48 -0.90
N ASN A 65 -5.34 11.29 -1.41
CA ASN A 65 -4.86 10.74 -2.68
C ASN A 65 -3.32 10.81 -2.75
N ILE A 66 -2.66 10.03 -1.89
CA ILE A 66 -1.20 9.95 -1.84
C ILE A 66 -0.76 9.18 -3.08
N ASN A 67 -0.34 9.89 -4.12
CA ASN A 67 0.16 9.24 -5.33
C ASN A 67 1.56 8.64 -5.15
N ASP A 68 1.95 7.76 -6.06
CA ASP A 68 3.29 7.13 -6.08
C ASP A 68 4.40 8.21 -6.03
N ILE A 69 4.25 9.32 -6.75
CA ILE A 69 5.21 10.44 -6.71
C ILE A 69 5.28 11.05 -5.30
N LEU A 70 4.20 11.10 -4.54
CA LEU A 70 4.13 11.65 -3.19
C LEU A 70 4.81 10.73 -2.17
N MET A 71 4.82 9.41 -2.45
CA MET A 71 5.56 8.43 -1.65
C MET A 71 7.07 8.56 -1.86
N PHE A 72 7.53 8.83 -3.09
CA PHE A 72 8.96 8.84 -3.46
C PHE A 72 9.59 10.24 -3.61
N VAL A 73 8.81 11.29 -3.82
CA VAL A 73 9.26 12.66 -4.13
C VAL A 73 8.64 13.65 -3.14
N GLY A 74 9.24 13.72 -1.96
CA GLY A 74 9.51 15.02 -1.31
C GLY A 74 8.38 15.78 -0.62
N GLN A 75 7.14 15.27 -0.52
CA GLN A 75 6.10 15.89 0.33
C GLN A 75 5.87 15.20 1.69
N LYS A 76 6.86 14.42 2.15
CA LYS A 76 7.04 14.07 3.58
C LYS A 76 7.00 15.29 4.51
N THR A 77 7.13 16.49 3.94
CA THR A 77 7.21 17.80 4.58
C THR A 77 5.94 18.65 4.49
N ALA A 78 4.86 18.22 3.80
CA ALA A 78 3.61 19.01 3.84
C ALA A 78 3.09 19.05 5.29
N VAL A 79 2.55 20.19 5.72
CA VAL A 79 2.15 20.48 7.11
C VAL A 79 1.36 19.35 7.80
N PRO A 80 0.38 18.66 7.16
CA PRO A 80 -0.31 17.54 7.80
C PRO A 80 0.50 16.22 7.90
N TYR A 81 1.62 16.09 7.18
CA TYR A 81 2.43 14.88 7.08
C TYR A 81 3.79 15.00 7.79
N ALA A 82 4.32 16.22 7.88
CA ALA A 82 5.62 16.52 8.49
C ALA A 82 5.71 15.95 9.91
N ASN A 83 6.66 15.02 10.10
CA ASN A 83 6.96 14.35 11.39
C ASN A 83 5.83 13.47 11.99
N SER A 84 4.75 13.20 11.24
CA SER A 84 3.57 12.47 11.75
C SER A 84 3.38 11.10 11.09
N LEU A 85 3.51 11.01 9.76
CA LEU A 85 3.38 9.76 9.02
C LEU A 85 4.69 8.96 9.03
N ARG A 86 4.57 7.63 9.12
CA ARG A 86 5.68 6.66 9.19
C ARG A 86 5.33 5.44 8.35
N GLY A 87 6.33 4.65 7.98
CA GLY A 87 6.16 3.42 7.21
C GLY A 87 6.42 3.57 5.71
N PHE A 88 6.80 4.77 5.25
CA PHE A 88 7.19 4.99 3.85
C PHE A 88 8.33 4.06 3.45
N GLU A 89 9.38 3.97 4.29
CA GLU A 89 10.55 3.14 4.03
C GLU A 89 10.19 1.65 3.88
N LEU A 90 9.17 1.18 4.61
CA LEU A 90 8.66 -0.19 4.48
C LEU A 90 7.93 -0.37 3.15
N ILE A 91 7.09 0.58 2.75
CA ILE A 91 6.38 0.51 1.46
C ILE A 91 7.36 0.58 0.29
N GLU A 92 8.39 1.41 0.38
CA GLU A 92 9.46 1.47 -0.63
C GLU A 92 10.19 0.13 -0.75
N ALA A 93 10.51 -0.52 0.37
CA ALA A 93 11.15 -1.84 0.36
C ALA A 93 10.23 -2.91 -0.26
N ILE A 94 8.96 -2.95 0.13
CA ILE A 94 7.96 -3.86 -0.46
C ILE A 94 7.83 -3.61 -1.97
N LYS A 95 7.72 -2.34 -2.38
CA LYS A 95 7.62 -1.97 -3.79
C LYS A 95 8.86 -2.41 -4.56
N SER A 96 10.05 -2.19 -4.02
CA SER A 96 11.31 -2.62 -4.64
C SER A 96 11.36 -4.13 -4.85
N ASP A 97 10.95 -4.91 -3.84
CA ASP A 97 10.92 -6.38 -3.96
C ASP A 97 9.90 -6.83 -5.02
N LEU A 98 8.70 -6.27 -5.01
CA LEU A 98 7.67 -6.59 -6.00
C LEU A 98 8.08 -6.20 -7.42
N GLU A 99 8.73 -5.05 -7.62
CA GLU A 99 9.25 -4.63 -8.93
C GLU A 99 10.37 -5.54 -9.45
N SER A 100 11.15 -6.16 -8.55
CA SER A 100 12.18 -7.14 -8.92
C SER A 100 11.59 -8.46 -9.45
N LEU A 101 10.35 -8.76 -9.08
CA LEU A 101 9.64 -9.98 -9.46
C LEU A 101 8.66 -9.72 -10.62
N TYR A 102 7.93 -8.60 -10.57
CA TYR A 102 6.83 -8.23 -11.45
C TYR A 102 6.88 -6.73 -11.78
N PRO A 103 7.70 -6.33 -12.77
CA PRO A 103 7.87 -4.92 -13.14
C PRO A 103 6.55 -4.22 -13.46
N GLU A 104 6.39 -3.00 -12.97
CA GLU A 104 5.28 -2.06 -13.21
C GLU A 104 3.87 -2.65 -12.97
N THR A 105 3.75 -3.72 -12.18
CA THR A 105 2.51 -4.49 -12.06
C THR A 105 1.64 -4.06 -10.87
N VAL A 106 2.25 -3.83 -9.71
CA VAL A 106 1.54 -3.56 -8.45
C VAL A 106 1.65 -2.08 -8.08
N SER A 107 0.53 -1.36 -7.96
CA SER A 107 0.56 0.06 -7.56
C SER A 107 0.87 0.22 -6.06
N CYS A 108 1.48 1.35 -5.66
CA CYS A 108 1.74 1.60 -4.23
C CYS A 108 0.44 1.75 -3.43
N ALA A 109 -0.61 2.25 -4.08
CA ALA A 109 -1.97 2.27 -3.58
C ALA A 109 -2.50 0.87 -3.18
N ASN A 110 -2.26 -0.16 -4.00
CA ASN A 110 -2.64 -1.53 -3.66
C ASN A 110 -1.72 -2.12 -2.59
N ILE A 111 -0.42 -1.81 -2.60
CA ILE A 111 0.50 -2.21 -1.53
C ILE A 111 0.05 -1.65 -0.18
N LEU A 112 -0.33 -0.36 -0.13
CA LEU A 112 -0.84 0.30 1.08
C LEU A 112 -2.14 -0.33 1.58
N ALA A 113 -3.07 -0.63 0.68
CA ALA A 113 -4.35 -1.25 1.02
C ALA A 113 -4.14 -2.65 1.63
N THR A 114 -3.32 -3.50 1.00
CA THR A 114 -2.99 -4.83 1.53
C THR A 114 -2.20 -4.74 2.83
N ALA A 115 -1.21 -3.84 2.94
CA ALA A 115 -0.43 -3.70 4.17
C ALA A 115 -1.26 -3.20 5.37
N ALA A 116 -2.24 -2.32 5.13
CA ALA A 116 -3.18 -1.88 6.16
C ALA A 116 -4.11 -3.01 6.61
N TRP A 117 -4.56 -3.85 5.67
CA TRP A 117 -5.33 -5.05 5.98
C TRP A 117 -4.53 -6.06 6.81
N ASP A 118 -3.31 -6.41 6.37
CA ASP A 118 -2.41 -7.29 7.11
C ASP A 118 -2.16 -6.76 8.53
N SER A 119 -2.07 -5.44 8.68
CA SER A 119 -1.91 -4.79 9.98
C SER A 119 -3.11 -5.00 10.91
N VAL A 120 -4.33 -5.04 10.39
CA VAL A 120 -5.53 -5.33 11.19
C VAL A 120 -5.57 -6.81 11.57
N VAL A 121 -5.28 -7.71 10.62
CA VAL A 121 -5.24 -9.15 10.88
C VAL A 121 -4.17 -9.49 11.93
N LEU A 122 -2.95 -8.98 11.77
CA LEU A 122 -1.83 -9.23 12.69
C LEU A 122 -2.03 -8.60 14.08
N SER A 123 -2.87 -7.57 14.21
CA SER A 123 -3.24 -6.99 15.51
C SER A 123 -4.42 -7.72 16.19
N GLY A 124 -4.93 -8.80 15.59
CA GLY A 124 -6.05 -9.60 16.13
C GLY A 124 -7.42 -9.07 15.74
N GLY A 125 -7.50 -8.17 14.77
CA GLY A 125 -8.76 -7.69 14.20
C GLY A 125 -9.39 -8.69 13.20
N PRO A 126 -10.58 -8.35 12.67
CA PRO A 126 -11.25 -9.20 11.69
C PRO A 126 -10.54 -9.18 10.33
N GLY A 127 -10.63 -10.28 9.60
CA GLY A 127 -10.29 -10.32 8.17
C GLY A 127 -11.49 -9.95 7.29
N TRP A 128 -11.22 -9.35 6.14
CA TRP A 128 -12.17 -9.12 5.04
C TRP A 128 -11.47 -9.23 3.69
N ASP A 129 -12.20 -9.36 2.59
CA ASP A 129 -11.58 -9.39 1.27
C ASP A 129 -11.15 -7.98 0.84
N VAL A 130 -9.85 -7.78 0.60
CA VAL A 130 -9.32 -6.50 0.12
C VAL A 130 -9.55 -6.39 -1.39
N GLU A 131 -10.30 -5.36 -1.80
CA GLU A 131 -10.48 -5.09 -3.23
C GLU A 131 -9.26 -4.38 -3.81
N LEU A 132 -8.64 -4.99 -4.82
CA LEU A 132 -7.42 -4.50 -5.46
C LEU A 132 -7.71 -4.03 -6.89
N GLY A 133 -6.81 -3.19 -7.41
CA GLY A 133 -6.94 -2.60 -8.76
C GLY A 133 -6.88 -1.08 -8.80
N ARG A 134 -6.59 -0.40 -7.68
CA ARG A 134 -6.32 1.05 -7.68
C ARG A 134 -5.09 1.33 -8.55
N ARG A 135 -5.22 2.29 -9.46
CA ARG A 135 -4.10 2.81 -10.28
C ARG A 135 -3.48 4.03 -9.60
N ALA A 136 -2.20 4.26 -9.84
CA ALA A 136 -1.53 5.47 -9.39
C ALA A 136 -2.21 6.70 -9.99
N SER A 137 -2.61 7.66 -9.15
CA SER A 137 -3.09 8.96 -9.61
C SER A 137 -1.90 9.87 -9.90
N LYS A 138 -2.02 10.82 -10.84
CA LYS A 138 -1.03 11.92 -10.99
C LYS A 138 -1.52 13.22 -10.34
N ALA A 139 -2.68 13.17 -9.70
CA ALA A 139 -3.31 14.33 -9.08
C ALA A 139 -2.59 14.68 -7.78
N ALA A 140 -2.44 15.98 -7.50
CA ALA A 140 -1.88 16.46 -6.25
C ALA A 140 -2.80 16.09 -5.06
N ALA A 141 -2.21 16.03 -3.87
CA ALA A 141 -2.95 15.66 -2.68
C ALA A 141 -4.02 16.70 -2.33
N ASN A 142 -5.27 16.28 -2.17
CA ASN A 142 -6.34 17.13 -1.66
C ASN A 142 -6.31 17.08 -0.13
N ILE A 143 -6.05 18.20 0.54
CA ILE A 143 -5.99 18.22 2.02
C ILE A 143 -7.41 18.28 2.57
N LEU A 144 -8.05 17.11 2.68
CA LEU A 144 -9.39 16.92 3.26
C LEU A 144 -9.35 16.08 4.55
N ILE A 145 -8.27 16.19 5.33
CA ILE A 145 -8.14 15.47 6.60
C ILE A 145 -8.54 16.38 7.76
N PRO A 146 -9.60 16.04 8.51
CA PRO A 146 -9.99 16.82 9.68
C PRO A 146 -8.86 16.89 10.72
N ALA A 147 -8.76 18.03 11.39
CA ALA A 147 -7.80 18.21 12.48
C ALA A 147 -8.28 17.47 13.74
N PRO A 148 -7.38 17.07 14.66
CA PRO A 148 -7.77 16.37 15.88
C PRO A 148 -8.69 17.20 16.80
N ASN A 149 -8.76 18.51 16.60
CA ASN A 149 -9.62 19.45 17.31
C ASN A 149 -10.84 19.91 16.48
N SER A 150 -11.17 19.23 15.37
CA SER A 150 -12.38 19.47 14.60
C SER A 150 -13.64 19.15 15.43
N ASN A 151 -14.70 19.94 15.22
CA ASN A 151 -15.99 19.73 15.87
C ASN A 151 -16.82 18.64 15.16
N VAL A 152 -17.87 18.14 15.82
CA VAL A 152 -18.74 17.09 15.28
C VAL A 152 -19.31 17.44 13.89
N PRO A 153 -19.83 18.66 13.64
CA PRO A 153 -20.32 19.04 12.31
C PRO A 153 -19.27 18.93 11.19
N THR A 154 -17.99 19.12 11.50
CA THR A 154 -16.89 19.00 10.52
C THR A 154 -16.53 17.53 10.24
N LEU A 155 -16.83 16.62 11.16
CA LEU A 155 -16.53 15.18 11.04
C LEU A 155 -17.66 14.38 10.37
N SER A 156 -18.89 14.91 10.38
CA SER A 156 -20.11 14.22 9.93
C SER A 156 -20.46 14.49 8.45
N LEU A 157 -19.46 14.58 7.57
CA LEU A 157 -19.65 14.73 6.12
C LEU A 157 -20.55 13.64 5.52
#